data_AF-A0A8B6DDC7-F1
#
_entry.id   AF-A0A8B6DDC7-F1
#
_cell.length_a   1.000
_cell.length_b   1.000
_cell.length_c   1.000
_cell.angle_alpha   90.00
_cell.angle_beta   90.00
_cell.angle_gamma   90.00
#
_symmetry.space_group_name_H-M   'P 1'
#
loop_
_entity.id
_entity.type
_entity.pdbx_description
1 polymer ?
#
loop_
_entity_poly.entity_id
_entity_poly.type
_entity_poly.pdbx_seq_one_letter_code
_entity_poly.pdbx_strand_id
1 'polypeptide(L)'
;MKRENDRLQNELLEVQMKAMSNNLIFYNIPEVNDENCRHTIDIFCEEKLKIENPSNIVVTDAYRLGKKGNKIRPILVKFSSFENRDNVKKRAKYLKGLEFGISEQLPLEIQKRRKEKLPIMKQLRDQDVKAYFVKDKIFVGGKEYTP
;
A
#
# COMPACT_ATOMS: atom_id res chain seq x y z
N MET A 1 4.01 -24.92 24.03
CA MET A 1 4.22 -24.98 22.57
C MET A 1 3.34 -24.01 21.79
N LYS A 2 1.99 -24.05 21.90
CA LYS A 2 1.10 -23.15 21.13
C LYS A 2 1.30 -21.66 21.44
N ARG A 3 1.32 -21.27 22.72
CA ARG A 3 1.53 -19.87 23.15
C ARG A 3 2.85 -19.27 22.66
N GLU A 4 3.91 -20.06 22.67
CA GLU A 4 5.23 -19.60 22.21
C GLU A 4 5.25 -19.43 20.69
N ASN A 5 4.60 -20.33 19.96
CA ASN A 5 4.45 -20.20 18.50
C ASN A 5 3.64 -18.94 18.13
N ASP A 6 2.55 -18.68 18.86
CA ASP A 6 1.73 -17.47 18.67
C ASP A 6 2.53 -16.19 18.96
N ARG A 7 3.36 -16.20 20.02
CA ARG A 7 4.27 -15.09 20.36
C ARG A 7 5.27 -14.81 19.24
N LEU A 8 5.97 -15.85 18.78
CA LEU A 8 6.97 -15.72 17.71
C LEU A 8 6.33 -15.25 16.39
N GLN A 9 5.13 -15.72 16.07
CA GLN A 9 4.40 -15.27 14.89
C GLN A 9 4.03 -13.79 14.97
N ASN A 10 3.63 -13.30 16.14
CA ASN A 10 3.34 -11.88 16.35
C ASN A 10 4.61 -11.02 16.24
N GLU A 11 5.72 -11.43 16.87
CA GLU A 11 7.00 -10.73 16.78
C GLU A 11 7.51 -10.66 15.32
N LEU A 12 7.45 -11.78 14.59
CA LEU A 12 7.80 -11.83 13.17
C LEU A 12 6.94 -10.86 12.35
N LEU A 13 5.64 -10.81 12.64
CA LEU A 13 4.72 -9.94 11.94
C LEU A 13 5.01 -8.46 12.19
N GLU A 14 5.35 -8.08 13.43
CA GLU A 14 5.74 -6.72 13.77
C GLU A 14 7.03 -6.29 13.07
N VAL A 15 8.04 -7.17 13.02
CA VAL A 15 9.28 -6.93 12.29
C VAL A 15 9.00 -6.73 10.80
N GLN A 16 8.17 -7.57 10.19
CA GLN A 16 7.79 -7.44 8.78
C GLN A 16 7.02 -6.12 8.53
N MET A 17 6.07 -5.77 9.40
CA MET A 17 5.35 -4.50 9.31
C MET A 17 6.31 -3.31 9.37
N LYS A 18 7.31 -3.34 10.27
CA LYS A 18 8.30 -2.27 10.40
C LYS A 18 9.17 -2.17 9.14
N ALA A 19 9.65 -3.30 8.62
CA ALA A 19 10.46 -3.35 7.41
C ALA A 19 9.71 -2.85 6.16
N MET A 20 8.39 -3.05 6.10
CA MET A 20 7.54 -2.64 4.98
C MET A 20 6.92 -1.24 5.16
N SER A 21 7.10 -0.61 6.32
CA SER A 21 6.38 0.62 6.71
C SER A 21 6.65 1.83 5.80
N ASN A 22 7.82 1.87 5.15
CA ASN A 22 8.19 2.94 4.23
C ASN A 22 7.93 2.55 2.77
N ASN A 23 7.10 1.55 2.49
CA ASN A 23 6.88 1.06 1.13
C ASN A 23 5.48 1.39 0.63
N LEU A 24 5.38 1.82 -0.62
CA LEU A 24 4.11 1.92 -1.34
C LEU A 24 4.10 0.99 -2.54
N ILE A 25 2.90 0.54 -2.88
CA ILE A 25 2.63 -0.23 -4.09
C ILE A 25 1.76 0.62 -5.00
N PHE A 26 2.23 0.84 -6.21
CA PHE A 26 1.56 1.58 -7.28
C PHE A 26 0.98 0.59 -8.28
N TYR A 27 -0.29 0.76 -8.62
CA TYR A 27 -1.05 -0.16 -9.47
C TYR A 27 -1.43 0.51 -10.79
N ASN A 28 -1.55 -0.33 -11.82
CA ASN A 28 -2.02 0.02 -13.16
C ASN A 28 -1.15 1.07 -13.88
N ILE A 29 0.13 1.18 -13.53
CA ILE A 29 1.10 1.95 -14.31
C ILE A 29 1.57 1.07 -15.48
N PRO A 30 1.38 1.46 -16.75
CA PRO A 30 1.78 0.65 -17.90
C PRO A 30 3.24 0.20 -17.84
N GLU A 31 3.54 -1.02 -18.30
CA GLU A 31 4.91 -1.52 -18.40
C GLU A 31 5.52 -1.12 -19.75
N VAL A 32 6.78 -0.68 -19.72
CA VAL A 32 7.59 -0.43 -20.90
C VAL A 32 8.80 -1.37 -20.91
N ASN A 33 9.33 -1.67 -22.09
CA ASN A 33 10.58 -2.44 -22.18
C ASN A 33 11.73 -1.60 -21.64
N ASP A 34 12.70 -2.25 -20.98
CA ASP A 34 13.85 -1.61 -20.34
C ASP A 34 13.48 -0.47 -19.37
N GLU A 35 12.36 -0.65 -18.66
CA GLU A 35 11.81 0.34 -17.75
C GLU A 35 12.75 0.70 -16.59
N ASN A 36 13.01 1.99 -16.43
CA ASN A 36 13.51 2.54 -15.17
C ASN A 36 12.33 2.86 -14.24
N CYS A 37 12.02 1.94 -13.32
CA CYS A 37 10.90 2.09 -12.39
C CYS A 37 10.97 3.37 -11.56
N ARG A 38 12.17 3.86 -11.19
CA ARG A 38 12.31 5.11 -10.44
C ARG A 38 11.86 6.29 -11.29
N HIS A 39 12.34 6.37 -12.52
CA HIS A 39 11.98 7.44 -13.45
C HIS A 39 10.48 7.40 -13.79
N THR A 40 9.90 6.22 -14.03
CA THR A 40 8.45 6.07 -14.23
C THR A 40 7.65 6.63 -13.04
N ILE A 41 8.10 6.35 -11.82
CA ILE A 41 7.44 6.83 -10.61
C ILE A 41 7.59 8.35 -10.44
N ASP A 42 8.73 8.93 -10.81
CA ASP A 42 8.92 10.38 -10.78
C ASP A 42 7.93 11.08 -11.72
N ILE A 43 7.85 10.65 -12.98
CA ILE A 43 6.86 11.16 -13.95
C ILE A 43 5.43 10.99 -13.40
N PHE A 44 5.11 9.81 -12.87
CA PHE A 44 3.79 9.54 -12.31
C PHE A 44 3.45 10.48 -11.14
N CYS A 45 4.42 10.75 -10.25
CA CYS A 45 4.24 11.65 -9.12
C CYS A 45 4.00 13.09 -9.57
N GLU A 46 4.71 13.56 -10.58
CA GLU A 46 4.53 14.89 -11.15
C GLU A 46 3.16 15.02 -11.82
N GLU A 47 2.86 14.14 -12.78
CA GLU A 47 1.67 14.26 -13.61
C GLU A 47 0.37 13.97 -12.86
N LYS A 48 0.34 12.87 -12.08
CA LYS A 48 -0.89 12.31 -11.50
C LYS A 48 -1.06 12.68 -10.02
N LEU A 49 0.03 12.84 -9.28
CA LEU A 49 -0.02 13.18 -7.85
C LEU A 49 0.20 14.67 -7.56
N LYS A 50 0.56 15.46 -8.57
CA LYS A 50 0.80 16.91 -8.44
C LYS A 50 1.89 17.22 -7.41
N ILE A 51 2.96 16.45 -7.45
CA ILE A 51 4.16 16.65 -6.64
C ILE A 51 5.18 17.38 -7.50
N GLU A 52 5.57 18.57 -7.07
CA GLU A 52 6.65 19.32 -7.71
C GLU A 52 8.00 18.69 -7.34
N ASN A 53 8.90 18.59 -8.32
CA ASN A 53 10.27 18.06 -8.13
C ASN A 53 10.30 16.68 -7.43
N PRO A 54 9.63 15.65 -7.96
CA PRO A 54 9.56 14.32 -7.34
C PRO A 54 10.93 13.66 -7.15
N SER A 55 11.93 14.06 -7.94
CA SER A 55 13.34 13.67 -7.79
C SER A 55 13.93 14.00 -6.42
N ASN A 56 13.42 15.01 -5.71
CA ASN A 56 13.86 15.36 -4.35
C ASN A 56 13.39 14.33 -3.30
N ILE A 57 12.40 13.50 -3.63
CA ILE A 57 11.92 12.45 -2.75
C ILE A 57 12.93 11.30 -2.81
N VAL A 58 13.61 11.05 -1.70
CA VAL A 58 14.62 10.00 -1.62
C VAL A 58 13.95 8.62 -1.54
N VAL A 59 14.20 7.80 -2.56
CA VAL A 59 13.76 6.41 -2.68
C VAL A 59 15.00 5.53 -2.69
N THR A 60 14.96 4.46 -1.91
CA THR A 60 16.02 3.45 -1.87
C THR A 60 15.92 2.49 -3.04
N ASP A 61 14.71 1.97 -3.32
CA ASP A 61 14.47 1.01 -4.39
C ASP A 61 13.12 1.26 -5.08
N ALA A 62 13.04 1.00 -6.39
CA ALA A 62 11.80 0.90 -7.14
C ALA A 62 11.85 -0.27 -8.13
N TYR A 63 10.88 -1.18 -8.08
CA TYR A 63 10.85 -2.36 -8.95
C TYR A 63 9.44 -2.94 -9.12
N ARG A 64 9.21 -3.64 -10.24
CA ARG A 64 7.95 -4.37 -10.51
C ARG A 64 7.82 -5.59 -9.60
N LEU A 65 6.61 -5.82 -9.08
CA LEU A 65 6.28 -7.01 -8.28
C LEU A 65 5.77 -8.15 -9.15
N GLY A 66 6.30 -9.35 -8.91
CA GLY A 66 5.83 -10.58 -9.54
C GLY A 66 6.43 -10.86 -10.91
N LYS A 67 6.02 -12.00 -11.48
CA LYS A 67 6.48 -12.49 -12.78
C LYS A 67 5.73 -11.80 -13.92
N LYS A 68 6.41 -11.51 -15.03
CA LYS A 68 5.80 -10.93 -16.23
C LYS A 68 4.73 -11.89 -16.77
N GLY A 69 3.59 -11.34 -17.17
CA GLY A 69 2.44 -12.09 -17.67
C GLY A 69 1.43 -11.15 -18.32
N ASN A 70 0.16 -11.58 -18.42
CA ASN A 70 -0.88 -10.81 -19.12
C ASN A 70 -1.42 -9.60 -18.32
N LYS A 71 -1.06 -9.49 -17.04
CA LYS A 71 -1.51 -8.39 -16.17
C LYS A 71 -0.36 -7.44 -15.91
N ILE A 72 -0.65 -6.14 -15.92
CA ILE A 72 0.28 -5.08 -15.52
C ILE A 72 0.74 -5.33 -14.09
N ARG A 73 2.04 -5.51 -13.89
CA ARG A 73 2.63 -5.72 -12.58
C ARG A 73 2.66 -4.39 -11.81
N PRO A 74 2.32 -4.38 -10.51
CA PRO A 74 2.46 -3.17 -9.73
C PRO A 74 3.94 -2.84 -9.48
N ILE A 75 4.24 -1.56 -9.26
CA ILE A 75 5.58 -1.09 -8.85
C ILE A 75 5.59 -0.98 -7.33
N LEU A 76 6.55 -1.62 -6.68
CA LEU A 76 6.88 -1.36 -5.29
C LEU A 76 7.97 -0.29 -5.22
N VAL A 77 7.76 0.70 -4.36
CA VAL A 77 8.71 1.79 -4.09
C VAL A 77 9.03 1.79 -2.61
N LYS A 78 10.32 1.70 -2.27
CA LYS A 78 10.84 1.83 -0.90
C LYS A 78 11.38 3.23 -0.67
N PHE A 79 10.73 3.98 0.18
CA PHE A 79 11.17 5.33 0.54
C PHE A 79 12.23 5.28 1.64
N SER A 80 13.14 6.25 1.67
CA SER A 80 14.16 6.33 2.72
C SER A 80 13.55 6.66 4.09
N SER A 81 12.41 7.36 4.11
CA SER A 81 11.75 7.81 5.34
C SER A 81 10.23 7.64 5.25
N PHE A 82 9.60 7.54 6.43
CA PHE A 82 8.15 7.53 6.55
C PHE A 82 7.53 8.84 6.03
N GLU A 83 8.20 9.98 6.27
CA GLU A 83 7.74 11.29 5.82
C GLU A 83 7.66 11.35 4.28
N ASN A 84 8.71 10.93 3.58
CA ASN A 84 8.73 10.86 2.12
C ASN A 84 7.58 9.99 1.61
N ARG A 85 7.41 8.82 2.22
CA ARG A 85 6.32 7.90 1.90
C ARG A 85 4.94 8.53 2.12
N ASP A 86 4.72 9.16 3.26
CA ASP A 86 3.43 9.69 3.68
C ASP A 86 3.03 10.92 2.86
N ASN A 87 4.00 11.76 2.50
CA ASN A 87 3.80 12.88 1.57
C ASN A 87 3.25 12.41 0.22
N VAL A 88 3.79 11.32 -0.34
CA VAL A 88 3.26 10.71 -1.57
C VAL A 88 1.88 10.08 -1.32
N LYS A 89 1.72 9.34 -0.22
CA LYS A 89 0.47 8.63 0.08
C LYS A 89 -0.73 9.58 0.22
N LYS A 90 -0.56 10.74 0.87
CA LYS A 90 -1.61 11.77 1.04
C LYS A 90 -2.11 12.33 -0.30
N ARG A 91 -1.29 12.27 -1.35
CA ARG A 91 -1.63 12.73 -2.70
C ARG A 91 -2.45 11.71 -3.49
N ALA A 92 -2.64 10.49 -2.98
CA ALA A 92 -3.48 9.47 -3.63
C ALA A 92 -4.95 9.93 -3.86
N LYS A 93 -5.41 10.97 -3.14
CA LYS A 93 -6.71 11.62 -3.39
C LYS A 93 -6.86 12.16 -4.83
N TYR A 94 -5.77 12.55 -5.49
CA TYR A 94 -5.78 13.01 -6.87
C TYR A 94 -6.03 11.89 -7.89
N LEU A 95 -5.91 10.63 -7.47
CA LEU A 95 -6.20 9.46 -8.31
C LEU A 95 -7.69 9.10 -8.31
N LYS A 96 -8.54 9.80 -7.55
CA LYS A 96 -9.98 9.50 -7.48
C LYS A 96 -10.61 9.66 -8.86
N GLY A 97 -11.22 8.58 -9.36
CA GLY A 97 -11.83 8.53 -10.70
C GLY A 97 -10.86 8.12 -11.82
N LEU A 98 -9.59 7.90 -11.51
CA LEU A 98 -8.61 7.34 -12.44
C LEU A 98 -8.48 5.82 -12.22
N GLU A 99 -7.86 5.14 -13.18
CA GLU A 99 -7.58 3.70 -13.11
C GLU A 99 -6.42 3.34 -12.17
N PHE A 100 -5.64 4.33 -11.73
CA PHE A 100 -4.45 4.11 -10.90
C PHE A 100 -4.78 3.91 -9.43
N GLY A 101 -3.95 3.14 -8.74
CA GLY A 101 -4.08 2.89 -7.30
C GLY A 101 -2.75 3.04 -6.58
N ILE A 102 -2.82 3.44 -5.31
CA ILE A 102 -1.68 3.42 -4.38
C ILE A 102 -2.12 2.75 -3.09
N SER A 103 -1.36 1.77 -2.61
CA SER A 103 -1.57 1.12 -1.31
C SER A 103 -0.26 1.05 -0.51
N GLU A 104 -0.36 0.85 0.80
CA GLU A 104 0.79 0.50 1.62
C GLU A 104 1.13 -0.98 1.39
N GLN A 105 2.42 -1.32 1.42
CA GLN A 105 2.80 -2.73 1.47
C GLN A 105 2.45 -3.31 2.83
N LEU A 106 1.85 -4.51 2.84
CA LEU A 106 1.50 -5.23 4.05
C LEU A 106 2.07 -6.65 4.00
N PRO A 107 2.42 -7.26 5.14
CA PRO A 107 2.75 -8.67 5.21
C PRO A 107 1.60 -9.55 4.72
N LEU A 108 1.93 -10.71 4.17
CA LEU A 108 0.96 -11.62 3.57
C LEU A 108 -0.15 -12.02 4.55
N GLU A 109 0.20 -12.23 5.82
CA GLU A 109 -0.74 -12.58 6.88
C GLU A 109 -1.81 -11.49 7.10
N ILE A 110 -1.40 -10.21 7.15
CA ILE A 110 -2.33 -9.07 7.26
C ILE A 110 -3.18 -8.96 5.99
N GLN A 111 -2.60 -9.19 4.82
CA GLN A 111 -3.36 -9.18 3.56
C GLN A 111 -4.46 -10.24 3.55
N LYS A 112 -4.17 -11.46 4.03
CA LYS A 112 -5.16 -12.55 4.16
C LYS A 112 -6.30 -12.15 5.11
N ARG A 113 -5.98 -11.69 6.31
CA ARG A 113 -6.97 -11.24 7.30
C ARG A 113 -7.83 -10.07 6.80
N ARG A 114 -7.23 -9.13 6.06
CA ARG A 114 -8.00 -8.06 5.40
C ARG A 114 -8.95 -8.62 4.34
N LYS A 115 -8.49 -9.57 3.53
CA LYS A 115 -9.30 -10.20 2.47
C LYS A 115 -10.56 -10.85 3.02
N GLU A 116 -10.46 -11.54 4.15
CA GLU A 116 -11.59 -12.13 4.87
C GLU A 116 -12.60 -11.08 5.34
N LYS A 117 -12.13 -9.89 5.72
CA LYS A 117 -12.94 -8.78 6.23
C LYS A 117 -13.41 -7.81 5.13
N LEU A 118 -12.99 -7.98 3.88
CA LEU A 118 -13.41 -7.11 2.76
C LEU A 118 -14.93 -7.09 2.53
N PRO A 119 -15.67 -8.22 2.62
CA PRO A 119 -17.12 -8.20 2.47
C PRO A 119 -17.81 -7.32 3.52
N ILE A 120 -17.39 -7.43 4.78
CA ILE A 120 -17.90 -6.60 5.89
C ILE A 120 -17.58 -5.12 5.66
N MET A 121 -16.34 -4.82 5.27
CA MET A 121 -15.92 -3.46 4.93
C MET A 121 -16.78 -2.86 3.81
N LYS A 122 -17.11 -3.65 2.79
CA LYS A 122 -17.96 -3.24 1.68
C LYS A 122 -19.37 -2.96 2.16
N GLN A 123 -19.97 -3.88 2.91
CA GLN A 123 -21.33 -3.72 3.46
C GLN A 123 -21.46 -2.44 4.31
N LEU A 124 -20.49 -2.14 5.18
CA LEU A 124 -20.50 -0.91 5.97
C LEU A 124 -20.47 0.34 5.06
N ARG A 125 -19.62 0.35 4.04
CA ARG A 125 -19.51 1.49 3.10
C ARG A 125 -20.75 1.64 2.22
N ASP A 126 -21.39 0.55 1.84
CA ASP A 126 -22.65 0.56 1.08
C ASP A 126 -23.80 1.15 1.93
N GLN A 127 -23.68 1.13 3.26
CA GLN A 127 -24.57 1.80 4.21
C GLN A 127 -24.15 3.24 4.55
N ASP A 128 -23.27 3.85 3.74
CA ASP A 128 -22.68 5.18 3.96
C ASP A 128 -21.89 5.32 5.29
N VAL A 129 -21.48 4.19 5.89
CA VAL A 129 -20.64 4.18 7.09
C VAL A 129 -19.18 4.37 6.70
N LYS A 130 -18.52 5.37 7.29
CA LYS A 130 -17.10 5.64 7.09
C LYS A 130 -16.22 4.59 7.80
N ALA A 131 -16.07 3.42 7.15
CA ALA A 131 -15.24 2.32 7.62
C ALA A 131 -13.85 2.29 6.93
N TYR A 132 -12.80 2.06 7.72
CA TYR A 132 -11.42 1.98 7.25
C TYR A 132 -10.63 0.91 7.98
N PHE A 133 -9.55 0.41 7.35
CA PHE A 133 -8.66 -0.56 7.98
C PHE A 133 -7.53 0.13 8.75
N VAL A 134 -7.20 -0.38 9.92
CA VAL A 134 -5.95 -0.13 10.64
C VAL A 134 -5.32 -1.49 10.90
N LYS A 135 -4.10 -1.74 10.38
CA LYS A 135 -3.51 -3.09 10.31
C LYS A 135 -4.53 -4.07 9.70
N ASP A 136 -4.97 -5.11 10.40
CA ASP A 136 -5.97 -6.10 9.99
C ASP A 136 -7.37 -5.86 10.60
N LYS A 137 -7.60 -4.73 11.27
CA LYS A 137 -8.83 -4.41 11.99
C LYS A 137 -9.65 -3.34 11.27
N ILE A 138 -10.98 -3.45 11.33
CA ILE A 138 -11.90 -2.43 10.80
C ILE A 138 -12.16 -1.41 11.90
N PHE A 139 -12.19 -0.13 11.55
CA PHE A 139 -12.57 0.96 12.43
C PHE A 139 -13.74 1.74 11.83
N VAL A 140 -14.69 2.11 12.68
CA VAL A 140 -15.86 2.95 12.38
C VAL A 140 -15.97 4.01 13.47
N GLY A 141 -16.05 5.29 13.08
CA GLY A 141 -16.14 6.39 14.06
C GLY A 141 -14.97 6.43 15.06
N GLY A 142 -13.77 5.96 14.67
CA GLY A 142 -12.59 5.91 15.53
C GLY A 142 -12.53 4.72 16.49
N LYS A 143 -13.55 3.84 16.52
CA LYS A 143 -13.57 2.63 17.34
C LYS A 143 -13.37 1.39 16.50
N GLU A 144 -12.72 0.38 17.06
CA GLU A 144 -12.61 -0.94 16.43
C GLU A 144 -14.01 -1.52 16.25
N TYR A 145 -14.32 -1.92 15.02
CA TYR A 145 -15.56 -2.58 14.66
C TYR A 145 -15.39 -4.08 14.85
N THR A 146 -16.18 -4.63 15.76
CA THR A 146 -16.38 -6.07 15.94
C THR A 146 -17.79 -6.39 15.41
N PRO A 147 -17.94 -7.34 14.47
CA PRO A 147 -19.24 -7.78 13.98
C PRO A 147 -20.16 -8.28 15.09
#